data_AF-A0AB74F423-F1
#
_entry.id   AF-A0AB74F423-F1
#
_cell.length_a   1.000
_cell.length_b   1.000
_cell.length_c   1.000
_cell.angle_alpha   90.00
_cell.angle_beta   90.00
_cell.angle_gamma   90.00
#
_symmetry.space_group_name_H-M   'P 1'
#
loop_
_entity.id
_entity.type
_entity.pdbx_description
1 polymer ?
#
loop_
_entity_poly.entity_id
_entity_poly.type
_entity_poly.pdbx_seq_one_letter_code
_entity_poly.pdbx_strand_id
1 'polypeptide(L)'
;MRKMTKGEMTKERILASAKELFYEQGYDATTIQQIADRSGTTLGSMTYHFATKATFVSRLFDDYFTNLDAAIRQKQYEPWNSFESHFRLTMIYYHNLLSDPHTRNFYYEVFKNDTLFSSLHGNISQIYHDFIRDYSLRIRPIEFDAIVTADFGARRECLLSYCEERLKMPIEDFGIFLLTNTARCIGIPEAAIYKTSYQSLVFYRSHDFSDVQLLK
;
A
#
# COMPACT_ATOMS: atom_id res chain seq x y z
N MET A 1 23.49 18.29 0.26
CA MET A 1 22.91 17.04 -0.28
C MET A 1 24.02 16.17 -0.82
N ARG A 2 24.04 14.86 -0.50
CA ARG A 2 25.01 13.90 -1.04
C ARG A 2 24.70 13.67 -2.53
N LYS A 3 25.72 13.72 -3.39
CA LYS A 3 25.57 13.39 -4.82
C LYS A 3 25.35 11.89 -4.97
N MET A 4 24.34 11.48 -5.73
CA MET A 4 24.09 10.07 -6.00
C MET A 4 25.29 9.42 -6.69
N THR A 5 25.58 8.19 -6.30
CA THR A 5 26.55 7.31 -6.96
C THR A 5 26.00 6.85 -8.31
N LYS A 6 26.88 6.42 -9.22
CA LYS A 6 26.47 5.85 -10.51
C LYS A 6 25.53 4.65 -10.34
N GLY A 7 25.76 3.82 -9.33
CA GLY A 7 24.90 2.67 -9.03
C GLY A 7 23.50 3.08 -8.59
N GLU A 8 23.38 4.12 -7.75
CA GLU A 8 22.07 4.67 -7.35
C GLU A 8 21.34 5.27 -8.55
N MET A 9 22.03 6.01 -9.43
CA MET A 9 21.41 6.56 -10.65
C MET A 9 20.89 5.47 -11.59
N THR A 10 21.65 4.39 -11.78
CA THR A 10 21.21 3.23 -12.57
C THR A 10 19.99 2.57 -11.95
N LYS A 11 19.99 2.39 -10.62
CA LYS A 11 18.86 1.80 -9.89
C LYS A 11 17.59 2.61 -10.06
N GLU A 12 17.66 3.93 -9.94
CA GLU A 12 16.50 4.83 -10.15
C GLU A 12 15.97 4.76 -11.58
N ARG A 13 16.86 4.74 -12.58
CA ARG A 13 16.44 4.59 -13.99
C ARG A 13 15.73 3.26 -14.26
N ILE A 14 16.25 2.17 -13.68
CA ILE A 14 15.63 0.84 -13.76
C ILE A 14 14.23 0.87 -13.10
N LEU A 15 14.10 1.50 -11.93
CA LEU A 15 12.83 1.61 -11.22
C LEU A 15 11.80 2.46 -12.00
N ALA A 16 12.23 3.58 -12.59
CA ALA A 16 11.37 4.42 -13.43
C ALA A 16 10.87 3.66 -14.67
N SER A 17 11.75 2.91 -15.34
CA SER A 17 11.37 2.08 -16.48
C SER A 17 10.37 0.98 -16.10
N ALA A 18 10.52 0.41 -14.91
CA ALA A 18 9.58 -0.57 -14.38
C ALA A 18 8.21 0.07 -14.10
N LYS A 19 8.16 1.27 -13.50
CA LYS A 19 6.91 2.02 -13.27
C LYS A 19 6.15 2.25 -14.58
N GLU A 20 6.83 2.75 -15.60
CA GLU A 20 6.25 2.99 -16.92
C GLU A 20 5.64 1.71 -17.51
N LEU A 21 6.40 0.61 -17.54
CA LEU A 21 5.93 -0.66 -18.08
C LEU A 21 4.75 -1.23 -17.26
N PHE A 22 4.82 -1.18 -15.94
CA PHE A 22 3.72 -1.61 -15.09
C PHE A 22 2.46 -0.77 -15.30
N TYR A 23 2.61 0.53 -15.55
CA TYR A 23 1.51 1.41 -15.89
C TYR A 23 0.91 1.08 -17.27
N GLU A 24 1.76 0.91 -18.28
CA GLU A 24 1.37 0.65 -19.68
C GLU A 24 0.62 -0.67 -19.86
N GLN A 25 1.11 -1.75 -19.23
CA GLN A 25 0.68 -3.13 -19.56
C GLN A 25 0.42 -4.02 -18.34
N GLY A 26 0.54 -3.53 -17.11
CA GLY A 26 0.31 -4.31 -15.89
C GLY A 26 1.51 -5.12 -15.41
N TYR A 27 1.32 -5.82 -14.30
CA TYR A 27 2.34 -6.66 -13.67
C TYR A 27 2.58 -7.95 -14.46
N ASP A 28 1.53 -8.64 -14.90
CA ASP A 28 1.61 -9.97 -15.52
C ASP A 28 2.29 -9.91 -16.89
N ALA A 29 1.94 -8.93 -17.72
CA ALA A 29 2.52 -8.74 -19.05
C ALA A 29 3.95 -8.16 -19.04
N THR A 30 4.42 -7.68 -17.88
CA THR A 30 5.77 -7.10 -17.74
C THR A 30 6.80 -8.14 -17.34
N THR A 31 7.87 -8.22 -18.14
CA THR A 31 9.03 -9.07 -17.91
C THR A 31 10.23 -8.26 -17.45
N ILE A 32 11.13 -8.92 -16.71
CA ILE A 32 12.41 -8.35 -16.30
C ILE A 32 13.21 -7.91 -17.54
N GLN A 33 13.25 -8.71 -18.61
CA GLN A 33 13.96 -8.36 -19.84
C GLN A 33 13.46 -7.04 -20.46
N GLN A 34 12.14 -6.84 -20.55
CA GLN A 34 11.58 -5.58 -21.05
C GLN A 34 12.01 -4.36 -20.22
N ILE A 35 12.12 -4.53 -18.89
CA ILE A 35 12.61 -3.47 -18.00
C ILE A 35 14.10 -3.18 -18.27
N ALA A 36 14.93 -4.20 -18.52
CA ALA A 36 16.34 -4.03 -18.92
C ALA A 36 16.44 -3.19 -20.19
N ASP A 37 15.69 -3.61 -21.21
CA ASP A 37 15.73 -3.01 -22.54
C ASP A 37 15.26 -1.54 -22.48
N ARG A 38 14.15 -1.27 -21.78
CA ARG A 38 13.62 0.08 -21.56
C ARG A 38 14.58 0.97 -20.78
N SER A 39 15.24 0.42 -19.75
CA SER A 39 16.19 1.18 -18.92
C SER A 39 17.57 1.37 -19.58
N GLY A 40 17.82 0.75 -20.74
CA GLY A 40 19.14 0.74 -21.38
C GLY A 40 20.21 0.08 -20.51
N THR A 41 19.83 -0.97 -19.77
CA THR A 41 20.75 -1.79 -18.96
C THR A 41 20.79 -3.23 -19.45
N THR A 42 21.83 -3.97 -19.07
CA THR A 42 21.89 -5.41 -19.39
C THR A 42 21.08 -6.21 -18.36
N LEU A 43 20.60 -7.39 -18.77
CA LEU A 43 19.92 -8.32 -17.86
C LEU A 43 20.76 -8.61 -16.60
N GLY A 44 22.07 -8.86 -16.76
CA GLY A 44 22.97 -9.11 -15.64
C GLY A 44 23.09 -7.91 -14.68
N SER A 45 23.20 -6.69 -15.21
CA SER A 45 23.25 -5.47 -14.39
C SER A 45 21.94 -5.21 -13.67
N MET A 46 20.81 -5.56 -14.27
CA MET A 46 19.50 -5.41 -13.65
C MET A 46 19.29 -6.45 -12.55
N THR A 47 19.64 -7.72 -12.77
CA THR A 47 19.52 -8.78 -11.75
C THR A 47 20.38 -8.51 -10.52
N TYR A 48 21.45 -7.73 -10.67
CA TYR A 48 22.26 -7.24 -9.55
C TYR A 48 21.49 -6.25 -8.65
N HIS A 49 20.62 -5.41 -9.23
CA HIS A 49 19.83 -4.42 -8.49
C HIS A 49 18.45 -4.94 -8.05
N PHE A 50 17.80 -5.73 -8.90
CA PHE A 50 16.47 -6.28 -8.71
C PHE A 50 16.42 -7.71 -9.24
N ALA A 51 16.49 -8.68 -8.32
CA ALA A 51 16.58 -10.09 -8.68
C ALA A 51 15.26 -10.64 -9.27
N THR A 52 14.11 -10.12 -8.82
CA THR A 52 12.80 -10.62 -9.23
C THR A 52 11.82 -9.48 -9.44
N LYS A 53 10.73 -9.74 -10.19
CA LYS A 53 9.63 -8.78 -10.35
C LYS A 53 9.02 -8.38 -8.99
N ALA A 54 8.97 -9.31 -8.03
CA ALA A 54 8.53 -9.03 -6.67
C ALA A 54 9.41 -7.98 -5.97
N THR A 55 10.74 -8.00 -6.16
CA THR A 55 11.63 -6.98 -5.56
C THR A 55 11.35 -5.56 -6.06
N PHE A 56 10.91 -5.42 -7.32
CA PHE A 56 10.44 -4.13 -7.82
C PHE A 56 9.16 -3.70 -7.11
N VAL A 57 8.18 -4.60 -7.03
CA VAL A 57 6.89 -4.32 -6.40
C VAL A 57 7.09 -3.90 -4.94
N SER A 58 7.82 -4.68 -4.14
CA SER A 58 8.09 -4.31 -2.74
C SER A 58 8.72 -2.92 -2.64
N ARG A 59 9.74 -2.63 -3.46
CA ARG A 59 10.37 -1.31 -3.48
C ARG A 59 9.41 -0.18 -3.88
N LEU A 60 8.57 -0.40 -4.88
CA LEU A 60 7.59 0.59 -5.34
C LEU A 60 6.59 0.94 -4.24
N PHE A 61 6.08 -0.08 -3.54
CA PHE A 61 5.17 0.13 -2.43
C PHE A 61 5.85 0.79 -1.23
N ASP A 62 7.08 0.42 -0.89
CA ASP A 62 7.85 1.07 0.19
C ASP A 62 8.06 2.57 -0.09
N ASP A 63 8.49 2.91 -1.32
CA ASP A 63 8.68 4.30 -1.74
C ASP A 63 7.32 5.05 -1.74
N TYR A 64 6.25 4.40 -2.21
CA TYR A 64 4.91 4.99 -2.22
C TYR A 64 4.37 5.24 -0.81
N PHE A 65 4.51 4.28 0.12
CA PHE A 65 4.11 4.45 1.51
C PHE A 65 4.88 5.59 2.18
N THR A 66 6.20 5.66 1.95
CA THR A 66 7.05 6.72 2.50
C THR A 66 6.63 8.10 2.00
N ASN A 67 6.40 8.23 0.70
CA ASN A 67 5.98 9.49 0.08
C ASN A 67 4.58 9.91 0.53
N LEU A 68 3.66 8.94 0.69
CA LEU A 68 2.31 9.19 1.14
C LEU A 68 2.26 9.64 2.61
N ASP A 69 2.99 8.96 3.51
CA ASP A 69 3.12 9.38 4.91
C ASP A 69 3.71 10.80 5.00
N ALA A 70 4.77 11.08 4.23
CA ALA A 70 5.37 12.41 4.18
C ALA A 70 4.38 13.48 3.67
N ALA A 71 3.62 13.19 2.62
CA ALA A 71 2.64 14.12 2.07
C ALA A 71 1.51 14.41 3.06
N ILE A 72 1.00 13.39 3.76
CA ILE A 72 0.00 13.54 4.81
C ILE A 72 0.51 14.46 5.93
N ARG A 73 1.74 14.22 6.41
CA ARG A 73 2.36 15.04 7.47
C ARG A 73 2.62 16.49 7.04
N GLN A 74 2.86 16.73 5.75
CA GLN A 74 3.04 18.08 5.22
C GLN A 74 1.72 18.88 5.18
N LYS A 75 0.59 18.22 4.91
CA LYS A 75 -0.72 18.87 4.88
C LYS A 75 -1.24 19.21 6.27
N GLN A 76 -1.02 18.32 7.23
CA GLN A 76 -1.39 18.55 8.62
C GLN A 76 -0.49 17.75 9.54
N TYR A 77 0.17 18.45 10.47
CA TYR A 77 0.85 17.81 11.59
C TYR A 77 -0.04 17.86 12.82
N GLU A 78 -0.50 16.69 13.24
CA GLU A 78 -1.26 16.49 14.48
C GLU A 78 -0.72 15.22 15.16
N PRO A 79 -0.66 15.17 16.51
CA PRO A 79 -0.16 14.00 17.23
C PRO A 79 -1.22 12.88 17.21
N TRP A 80 -1.44 12.30 16.04
CA TRP A 80 -2.29 11.14 15.86
C TRP A 80 -1.63 9.90 16.47
N ASN A 81 -2.47 9.05 17.07
CA ASN A 81 -2.03 7.72 17.44
C ASN A 81 -1.83 6.84 16.18
N SER A 82 -1.37 5.61 16.38
CA SER A 82 -1.03 4.69 15.29
C SER A 82 -2.27 4.29 14.50
N PHE A 83 -3.42 4.11 15.16
CA PHE A 83 -4.69 3.81 14.49
C PHE A 83 -5.15 4.98 13.62
N GLU A 84 -5.16 6.19 14.16
CA GLU A 84 -5.53 7.41 13.45
C GLU A 84 -4.63 7.70 12.25
N SER A 85 -3.32 7.47 12.39
CA SER A 85 -2.33 7.61 11.32
C SER A 85 -2.54 6.57 10.23
N HIS A 86 -2.65 5.30 10.61
CA HIS A 86 -2.85 4.21 9.66
C HIS A 86 -4.19 4.33 8.91
N PHE A 87 -5.25 4.78 9.59
CA PHE A 87 -6.57 4.93 8.98
C PHE A 87 -6.54 5.98 7.85
N ARG A 88 -5.94 7.15 8.12
CA ARG A 88 -5.79 8.22 7.13
C ARG A 88 -4.95 7.77 5.94
N LEU A 89 -3.77 7.21 6.23
CA LEU A 89 -2.88 6.71 5.19
C LEU A 89 -3.59 5.68 4.31
N THR A 90 -4.25 4.69 4.91
CA THR A 90 -4.87 3.59 4.18
C THR A 90 -6.08 4.04 3.36
N MET A 91 -6.85 5.02 3.84
CA MET A 91 -7.95 5.59 3.07
C MET A 91 -7.46 6.25 1.78
N ILE A 92 -6.44 7.12 1.88
CA ILE A 92 -5.85 7.80 0.73
C ILE A 92 -5.15 6.79 -0.18
N TYR A 93 -4.46 5.81 0.40
CA TYR A 93 -3.81 4.72 -0.32
C TYR A 93 -4.78 3.99 -1.24
N TYR A 94 -5.93 3.53 -0.72
CA TYR A 94 -6.92 2.83 -1.55
C TYR A 94 -7.57 3.74 -2.58
N HIS A 95 -7.86 4.99 -2.22
CA HIS A 95 -8.38 5.95 -3.20
C HIS A 95 -7.42 6.10 -4.39
N ASN A 96 -6.16 6.43 -4.13
CA ASN A 96 -5.18 6.66 -5.18
C ASN A 96 -4.92 5.41 -6.04
N LEU A 97 -4.88 4.22 -5.44
CA LEU A 97 -4.64 2.98 -6.18
C LEU A 97 -5.84 2.52 -7.00
N LEU A 98 -7.05 2.76 -6.50
CA LEU A 98 -8.26 2.28 -7.14
C LEU A 98 -8.88 3.31 -8.08
N SER A 99 -8.55 4.60 -8.02
CA SER A 99 -9.15 5.61 -8.91
C SER A 99 -8.63 5.57 -10.35
N ASP A 100 -7.34 5.27 -10.56
CA ASP A 100 -6.73 5.17 -11.89
C ASP A 100 -6.82 3.73 -12.44
N PRO A 101 -7.40 3.47 -13.62
CA PRO A 101 -7.63 2.11 -14.13
C PRO A 101 -6.35 1.28 -14.32
N HIS A 102 -5.26 1.90 -14.77
CA HIS A 102 -3.98 1.22 -15.00
C HIS A 102 -3.33 0.81 -13.68
N THR A 103 -3.31 1.71 -12.71
CA THR A 103 -2.81 1.45 -11.36
C THR A 103 -3.67 0.41 -10.66
N ARG A 104 -5.00 0.48 -10.82
CA ARG A 104 -5.94 -0.52 -10.30
C ARG A 104 -5.67 -1.90 -10.89
N ASN A 105 -5.47 -2.00 -12.20
CA ASN A 105 -5.18 -3.29 -12.86
C ASN A 105 -3.85 -3.88 -12.37
N PHE A 106 -2.79 -3.06 -12.31
CA PHE A 106 -1.51 -3.47 -11.74
C PHE A 106 -1.66 -3.98 -10.30
N TYR A 107 -2.39 -3.24 -9.46
CA TYR A 107 -2.61 -3.59 -8.07
C TYR A 107 -3.41 -4.90 -7.92
N TYR A 108 -4.44 -5.09 -8.74
CA TYR A 108 -5.20 -6.33 -8.83
C TYR A 108 -4.30 -7.53 -9.16
N GLU A 109 -3.47 -7.44 -10.21
CA GLU A 109 -2.57 -8.52 -10.61
C GLU A 109 -1.53 -8.84 -9.52
N VAL A 110 -0.97 -7.82 -8.86
CA VAL A 110 -0.03 -8.00 -7.75
C VAL A 110 -0.66 -8.80 -6.59
N PHE A 111 -1.90 -8.49 -6.22
CA PHE A 111 -2.62 -9.21 -5.15
C PHE A 111 -3.08 -10.59 -5.59
N LYS A 112 -3.48 -10.75 -6.85
CA LYS A 112 -3.85 -12.04 -7.44
C LYS A 112 -2.68 -13.02 -7.36
N ASN A 113 -1.48 -12.55 -7.67
CA ASN A 113 -0.23 -13.32 -7.65
C ASN A 113 0.44 -13.43 -6.27
N ASP A 114 -0.20 -12.96 -5.19
CA ASP A 114 0.33 -13.02 -3.82
C ASP A 114 1.72 -12.36 -3.63
N THR A 115 2.08 -11.45 -4.53
CA THR A 115 3.44 -10.92 -4.65
C THR A 115 3.84 -10.03 -3.46
N LEU A 116 2.87 -9.38 -2.83
CA LEU A 116 3.08 -8.46 -1.71
C LEU A 116 2.85 -9.07 -0.33
N PHE A 117 2.37 -10.31 -0.24
CA PHE A 117 1.90 -10.87 1.02
C PHE A 117 2.97 -10.83 2.11
N SER A 118 4.16 -11.35 1.83
CA SER A 118 5.25 -11.41 2.82
C SER A 118 5.72 -10.02 3.27
N SER A 119 5.86 -9.07 2.34
CA SER A 119 6.31 -7.71 2.65
C SER A 119 5.25 -6.90 3.43
N LEU A 120 3.99 -6.96 3.00
CA LEU A 120 2.90 -6.24 3.68
C LEU A 120 2.59 -6.83 5.04
N HIS A 121 2.66 -8.16 5.19
CA HIS A 121 2.34 -8.85 6.44
C HIS A 121 3.18 -8.37 7.63
N GLY A 122 4.50 -8.25 7.46
CA GLY A 122 5.39 -7.77 8.53
C GLY A 122 5.06 -6.33 8.96
N ASN A 123 4.92 -5.43 7.99
CA ASN A 123 4.66 -4.01 8.26
C ASN A 123 3.30 -3.78 8.94
N ILE A 124 2.24 -4.42 8.43
CA ILE A 124 0.89 -4.29 8.98
C ILE A 124 0.78 -4.93 10.37
N SER A 125 1.44 -6.07 10.58
CA SER A 125 1.49 -6.71 11.91
C SER A 125 2.08 -5.77 12.97
N GLN A 126 3.19 -5.10 12.65
CA GLN A 126 3.79 -4.12 13.56
C GLN A 126 2.84 -2.95 13.87
N ILE A 127 2.14 -2.43 12.86
CA ILE A 127 1.16 -1.36 13.03
C ILE A 127 0.02 -1.81 13.97
N TYR A 128 -0.45 -3.05 13.85
CA TYR A 128 -1.52 -3.58 14.70
C TYR A 128 -1.04 -3.82 16.15
N HIS A 129 0.23 -4.16 16.35
CA HIS A 129 0.83 -4.13 17.69
C HIS A 129 0.82 -2.73 18.32
N ASP A 130 1.05 -1.69 17.52
CA ASP A 130 1.00 -0.33 18.02
C ASP A 130 -0.45 0.10 18.35
N PHE A 131 -1.46 -0.40 17.63
CA PHE A 131 -2.87 -0.19 18.01
C PHE A 131 -3.18 -0.77 19.39
N ILE A 132 -2.70 -1.98 19.64
CA ILE A 132 -2.87 -2.66 20.93
C ILE A 132 -2.23 -1.83 22.06
N ARG A 133 -1.06 -1.23 21.81
CA ARG A 133 -0.39 -0.35 22.76
C ARG A 133 -1.19 0.93 23.01
N ASP A 134 -1.60 1.62 21.94
CA ASP A 134 -2.28 2.92 22.01
C ASP A 134 -3.61 2.85 22.76
N TYR A 135 -4.34 1.74 22.60
CA TYR A 135 -5.63 1.51 23.24
C TYR A 135 -5.55 0.61 24.48
N SER A 136 -4.33 0.23 24.90
CA SER A 136 -4.11 -0.68 26.04
C SER A 136 -4.93 -1.97 25.98
N LEU A 137 -5.06 -2.53 24.77
CA LEU A 137 -5.87 -3.71 24.50
C LEU A 137 -5.19 -4.98 25.03
N ARG A 138 -6.01 -5.99 25.33
CA ARG A 138 -5.53 -7.30 25.76
C ARG A 138 -5.96 -8.34 24.73
N ILE A 139 -4.98 -8.86 24.01
CA ILE A 139 -5.17 -9.91 23.01
C ILE A 139 -4.13 -11.01 23.25
N ARG A 140 -4.54 -12.26 23.09
CA ARG A 140 -3.59 -13.38 23.21
C ARG A 140 -2.75 -13.44 21.93
N PRO A 141 -1.45 -13.80 21.99
CA PRO A 141 -0.61 -13.87 20.78
C PRO A 141 -1.20 -14.75 19.67
N ILE A 142 -1.71 -15.95 20.01
CA ILE A 142 -2.33 -16.85 19.03
C ILE A 142 -3.59 -16.25 18.37
N GLU A 143 -4.33 -15.43 19.11
CA GLU A 143 -5.53 -14.76 18.63
C GLU A 143 -5.17 -13.57 17.74
N PHE A 144 -4.11 -12.84 18.10
CA PHE A 144 -3.53 -11.79 17.26
C PHE A 144 -3.07 -12.34 15.91
N ASP A 145 -2.28 -13.41 15.91
CA ASP A 145 -1.78 -14.03 14.67
C ASP A 145 -2.93 -14.50 13.77
N ALA A 146 -3.98 -15.06 14.37
CA ALA A 146 -5.19 -15.47 13.66
C ALA A 146 -5.95 -14.26 13.05
N ILE A 147 -6.08 -13.16 13.79
CA ILE A 147 -6.72 -11.93 13.31
C ILE A 147 -5.94 -11.29 12.18
N VAL A 148 -4.61 -11.17 12.30
CA VAL A 148 -3.76 -10.65 11.22
C VAL A 148 -3.90 -11.52 9.97
N THR A 149 -3.82 -12.85 10.12
CA THR A 149 -4.00 -13.79 8.99
C THR A 149 -5.36 -13.62 8.33
N ALA A 150 -6.42 -13.50 9.13
CA ALA A 150 -7.79 -13.28 8.64
C ALA A 150 -7.94 -11.94 7.91
N ASP A 151 -7.33 -10.85 8.40
CA ASP A 151 -7.33 -9.54 7.72
C ASP A 151 -6.73 -9.66 6.33
N PHE A 152 -5.56 -10.29 6.19
CA PHE A 152 -4.90 -10.42 4.89
C PHE A 152 -5.73 -11.23 3.89
N GLY A 153 -6.35 -12.33 4.34
CA GLY A 153 -7.25 -13.12 3.51
C GLY A 153 -8.47 -12.30 3.07
N ALA A 154 -9.14 -11.62 4.01
CA ALA A 154 -10.30 -10.78 3.74
C ALA A 154 -9.95 -9.61 2.82
N ARG A 155 -8.83 -8.91 3.08
CA ARG A 155 -8.32 -7.79 2.29
C ARG A 155 -8.07 -8.20 0.84
N ARG A 156 -7.40 -9.34 0.65
CA ARG A 156 -7.14 -9.88 -0.69
C ARG A 156 -8.43 -10.19 -1.42
N GLU A 157 -9.33 -10.98 -0.82
CA GLU A 157 -10.56 -11.39 -1.50
C GLU A 157 -11.50 -10.21 -1.77
N CYS A 158 -11.64 -9.28 -0.82
CA CYS A 158 -12.44 -8.08 -1.02
C CYS A 158 -11.89 -7.21 -2.14
N LEU A 159 -10.56 -7.05 -2.24
CA LEU A 159 -9.93 -6.31 -3.33
C LEU A 159 -10.17 -6.98 -4.69
N LEU A 160 -9.95 -8.30 -4.79
CA LEU A 160 -10.19 -9.02 -6.04
C LEU A 160 -11.66 -8.92 -6.46
N SER A 161 -12.58 -9.19 -5.53
CA SER A 161 -14.02 -9.07 -5.77
C SER A 161 -14.46 -7.64 -6.11
N TYR A 162 -13.80 -6.61 -5.55
CA TYR A 162 -14.04 -5.21 -5.90
C TYR A 162 -13.60 -4.91 -7.34
N CYS A 163 -12.37 -5.27 -7.70
CA CYS A 163 -11.83 -5.04 -9.04
C CYS A 163 -12.57 -5.84 -10.12
N GLU A 164 -13.12 -7.00 -9.77
CA GLU A 164 -13.91 -7.86 -10.66
C GLU A 164 -15.42 -7.52 -10.63
N GLU A 165 -15.79 -6.39 -10.03
CA GLU A 165 -17.16 -5.87 -9.93
C GLU A 165 -18.18 -6.79 -9.23
N ARG A 166 -17.71 -7.82 -8.51
CA ARG A 166 -18.58 -8.66 -7.66
C ARG A 166 -18.96 -7.96 -6.36
N LEU A 167 -18.08 -7.10 -5.85
CA LEU A 167 -18.34 -6.22 -4.71
C LEU A 167 -18.45 -4.78 -5.20
N LYS A 168 -19.65 -4.20 -5.14
CA LYS A 168 -19.94 -2.84 -5.65
C LYS A 168 -20.17 -1.88 -4.49
N MET A 169 -19.27 -0.93 -4.31
CA MET A 169 -19.37 0.15 -3.33
C MET A 169 -18.47 1.32 -3.74
N PRO A 170 -18.65 2.53 -3.19
CA PRO A 170 -17.68 3.62 -3.33
C PRO A 170 -16.29 3.23 -2.82
N ILE A 171 -15.23 3.79 -3.41
CA ILE A 171 -13.83 3.48 -3.04
C ILE A 171 -13.57 3.84 -1.57
N GLU A 172 -14.12 4.96 -1.11
CA GLU A 172 -13.97 5.43 0.26
C GLU A 172 -14.60 4.43 1.25
N ASP A 173 -15.79 3.91 0.91
CA ASP A 173 -16.48 2.92 1.73
C ASP A 173 -15.73 1.59 1.75
N PHE A 174 -15.07 1.21 0.65
CA PHE A 174 -14.22 0.03 0.58
C PHE A 174 -13.02 0.14 1.55
N GLY A 175 -12.30 1.28 1.52
CA GLY A 175 -11.17 1.53 2.42
C GLY A 175 -11.60 1.55 3.89
N ILE A 176 -12.73 2.21 4.21
CA ILE A 176 -13.31 2.24 5.55
C ILE A 176 -13.69 0.82 6.00
N PHE A 177 -14.35 0.04 5.15
CA PHE A 177 -14.77 -1.33 5.49
C PHE A 177 -13.58 -2.19 5.92
N LEU A 178 -12.52 -2.23 5.11
CA LEU A 178 -11.33 -3.05 5.41
C LEU A 178 -10.69 -2.68 6.75
N LEU A 179 -10.53 -1.38 7.02
CA LEU A 179 -9.93 -0.89 8.25
C LEU A 179 -10.79 -1.16 9.48
N THR A 180 -12.10 -0.87 9.36
CA THR A 180 -13.01 -1.00 10.50
C THR A 180 -13.28 -2.47 10.85
N ASN A 181 -13.28 -3.38 9.87
CA ASN A 181 -13.42 -4.82 10.13
C ASN A 181 -12.32 -5.32 11.08
N THR A 182 -11.07 -5.04 10.73
CA THR A 182 -9.91 -5.53 11.49
C THR A 182 -9.75 -4.79 12.82
N ALA A 183 -10.06 -3.49 12.86
CA ALA A 183 -10.10 -2.72 14.11
C ALA A 183 -11.10 -3.31 15.12
N ARG A 184 -12.29 -3.75 14.65
CA ARG A 184 -13.27 -4.44 15.50
C ARG A 184 -12.73 -5.77 16.03
N CYS A 185 -12.07 -6.57 15.18
CA CYS A 185 -11.46 -7.84 15.58
C CYS A 185 -10.36 -7.66 16.63
N ILE A 186 -9.53 -6.63 16.50
CA ILE A 186 -8.47 -6.30 17.48
C ILE A 186 -9.05 -5.78 18.81
N GLY A 187 -10.27 -5.23 18.79
CA GLY A 187 -10.96 -4.70 19.96
C GLY A 187 -10.87 -3.18 20.13
N ILE A 188 -10.60 -2.43 19.05
CA ILE A 188 -10.62 -0.97 19.09
C ILE A 188 -12.03 -0.49 19.46
N PRO A 189 -12.19 0.45 20.42
CA PRO A 189 -13.49 0.93 20.83
C PRO A 189 -14.29 1.50 19.66
N GLU A 190 -15.57 1.14 19.57
CA GLU A 190 -16.44 1.54 18.46
C GLU A 190 -16.52 3.08 18.29
N ALA A 191 -16.56 3.82 19.39
CA ALA A 191 -16.51 5.28 19.37
C ALA A 191 -15.22 5.83 18.72
N ALA A 192 -14.07 5.17 18.94
CA ALA A 192 -12.81 5.53 18.30
C ALA A 192 -12.84 5.19 16.80
N ILE A 193 -13.40 4.03 16.43
CA ILE A 193 -13.56 3.64 15.01
C ILE A 193 -14.40 4.67 14.25
N TYR A 194 -15.57 5.07 14.77
CA TYR A 194 -16.42 6.06 14.11
C TYR A 194 -15.78 7.44 14.06
N LYS A 195 -15.19 7.90 15.16
CA LYS A 195 -14.50 9.19 15.20
C LYS A 195 -13.38 9.23 14.16
N THR A 196 -12.50 8.24 14.16
CA THR A 196 -11.34 8.19 13.26
C THR A 196 -11.75 8.05 11.80
N SER A 197 -12.73 7.21 11.48
CA SER A 197 -13.22 7.06 10.11
C SER A 197 -13.81 8.35 9.56
N TYR A 198 -14.67 9.02 10.34
CA TYR A 198 -15.25 10.31 9.96
C TYR A 198 -14.18 11.38 9.77
N GLN A 199 -13.27 11.54 10.73
CA GLN A 199 -12.20 12.54 10.66
C GLN A 199 -11.25 12.28 9.49
N SER A 200 -10.94 11.02 9.20
CA SER A 200 -10.10 10.64 8.06
C SER A 200 -10.78 10.96 6.74
N LEU A 201 -12.10 10.76 6.63
CA LEU A 201 -12.87 11.06 5.42
C LEU A 201 -12.93 12.57 5.18
N VAL A 202 -13.17 13.35 6.23
CA VAL A 202 -13.15 14.81 6.16
C VAL A 202 -11.76 15.30 5.74
N PHE A 203 -10.70 14.78 6.37
CA PHE A 203 -9.32 15.13 6.05
C PHE A 203 -8.96 14.82 4.60
N TYR A 204 -9.31 13.63 4.11
CA TYR A 204 -9.10 13.24 2.72
C TYR A 204 -9.84 14.19 1.77
N ARG A 205 -11.11 14.51 2.03
CA ARG A 205 -11.91 15.40 1.16
C ARG A 205 -11.45 16.86 1.17
N SER A 206 -10.73 17.29 2.21
CA SER A 206 -10.25 18.67 2.34
C SER A 206 -8.84 18.91 1.82
N HIS A 207 -8.14 17.86 1.35
CA HIS A 207 -6.76 17.96 0.91
C HIS A 207 -6.54 17.23 -0.41
N ASP A 208 -5.66 17.77 -1.24
CA ASP A 208 -5.26 17.14 -2.49
C ASP A 208 -4.04 16.22 -2.29
N PHE A 209 -4.20 14.97 -2.74
CA PHE A 209 -3.18 13.92 -2.74
C PHE A 209 -2.94 13.35 -4.14
N SER A 210 -3.40 14.04 -5.20
CA SER A 210 -3.20 13.59 -6.59
C SER A 210 -1.73 13.48 -6.98
N ASP A 211 -0.86 14.24 -6.33
CA ASP A 211 0.59 14.28 -6.64
C ASP A 211 1.35 13.05 -6.12
N VAL A 212 0.72 12.23 -5.27
CA VAL A 212 1.35 11.02 -4.72
C VAL A 212 0.79 9.80 -5.43
N GLN A 213 1.50 9.34 -6.44
CA GLN A 213 1.10 8.21 -7.29
C GLN A 213 2.06 7.04 -7.13
N LEU A 214 1.55 5.81 -7.30
CA LEU A 214 2.37 4.61 -7.26
C LEU A 214 3.21 4.46 -8.54
N LEU A 215 2.57 4.65 -9.70
CA LEU A 215 3.14 4.35 -11.02
C LEU A 215 3.35 5.59 -11.92
N LYS A 216 2.76 6.74 -11.57
CA LYS A 216 2.94 8.03 -12.28
C LYS A 216 3.91 8.95 -11.55
#